data_AF-A0A1L9X3J2-F1
#
_entry.id   AF-A0A1L9X3J2-F1
#
_cell.length_a   1.000
_cell.length_b   1.000
_cell.length_c   1.000
_cell.angle_alpha   90.00
_cell.angle_beta   90.00
_cell.angle_gamma   90.00
#
_symmetry.space_group_name_H-M   'P 1'
#
loop_
_entity.id
_entity.type
_entity.pdbx_description
1 polymer ?
#
loop_
_entity_poly.entity_id
_entity_poly.type
_entity_poly.pdbx_seq_one_letter_code
_entity_poly.pdbx_strand_id
1 'polypeptide(L)'
;MATASASWYSSQAALGEPRQTSTEQKNGLQSSIADLTSETEDIMESPILKLPPELVQQILAYLSAQELARVAVTCRSLADHVNNELLWLNLINSYLPEPIHDPGLFDSFRSLYIAHHPCWFIPKHKVWFSDTEHTGNLILARYDHRRGVIEAYRVIAERRSHQFQIWDWNPDVIIQSFDPRVSLWLDDPVLLLKPQREGRSRYLQGEIRMPMALEMQHVFNAFAPCSKYLPPDLGGSKQWPPPTIPSDHRVYRDVEQQLPEWERNPRQLEEMSEYGFRIRRWAHFRLGVPIFAAGRNETLSTFATLDPDVYTPTPRKPYQGIWVGDYSAHGCEFLLVLQRDRDESLAAAEPTDSEATLQGSLEAIKLTGDPNVPRGEISFAADDIGPGGLVRIADEGLFQGARIVRSRGHVAGLGFRDDTFISSQLILLSTDCVAHYWETMGHISYYRRLDVDALLQT
;
A
#
# COMPACT_ATOMS: atom_id res chain seq x y z
N MET A 1 60.38 -38.56 -14.73
CA MET A 1 59.97 -39.83 -15.35
C MET A 1 59.11 -39.52 -16.56
N ALA A 2 59.57 -39.94 -17.75
CA ALA A 2 58.87 -40.21 -19.02
C ALA A 2 57.69 -39.28 -19.45
N THR A 3 57.86 -38.34 -20.41
CA THR A 3 57.70 -38.48 -21.91
C THR A 3 56.25 -38.80 -22.34
N ALA A 4 55.55 -38.13 -23.26
CA ALA A 4 55.84 -37.55 -24.59
C ALA A 4 54.62 -36.66 -25.02
N SER A 5 54.72 -35.44 -25.60
CA SER A 5 55.01 -35.02 -27.01
C SER A 5 54.02 -35.60 -28.06
N ALA A 6 53.49 -34.95 -29.11
CA ALA A 6 53.60 -33.62 -29.77
C ALA A 6 52.43 -33.53 -30.81
N SER A 7 51.89 -32.33 -31.14
CA SER A 7 52.05 -31.56 -32.41
C SER A 7 51.50 -32.17 -33.72
N TRP A 8 51.00 -31.51 -34.78
CA TRP A 8 50.71 -30.12 -35.19
C TRP A 8 50.10 -30.19 -36.63
N TYR A 9 49.29 -29.18 -37.02
CA TYR A 9 49.10 -28.52 -38.34
C TYR A 9 48.68 -29.19 -39.68
N SER A 10 47.71 -28.51 -40.32
CA SER A 10 47.52 -28.09 -41.73
C SER A 10 47.50 -29.07 -42.91
N SER A 11 46.55 -28.85 -43.84
CA SER A 11 46.78 -28.85 -45.29
C SER A 11 45.65 -28.17 -46.08
N GLN A 12 46.03 -27.19 -46.92
CA GLN A 12 45.25 -26.65 -48.04
C GLN A 12 45.33 -27.59 -49.26
N ALA A 13 44.34 -27.54 -50.15
CA ALA A 13 44.54 -27.87 -51.57
C ALA A 13 43.54 -27.11 -52.46
N ALA A 14 44.06 -26.52 -53.53
CA ALA A 14 43.36 -25.91 -54.66
C ALA A 14 43.68 -26.72 -55.94
N LEU A 15 42.82 -26.65 -56.97
CA LEU A 15 43.00 -26.98 -58.41
C LEU A 15 41.56 -27.04 -59.03
N GLY A 16 41.16 -26.51 -60.20
CA GLY A 16 41.74 -25.79 -61.33
C GLY A 16 40.63 -25.63 -62.41
N GLU A 17 40.73 -24.63 -63.30
CA GLU A 17 39.91 -24.38 -64.51
C GLU A 17 40.75 -24.69 -65.79
N PRO A 18 40.29 -24.52 -67.07
CA PRO A 18 38.96 -24.48 -67.72
C PRO A 18 38.89 -25.30 -69.05
N ARG A 19 37.73 -25.37 -69.75
CA ARG A 19 37.67 -25.49 -71.24
C ARG A 19 36.32 -25.08 -71.87
N GLN A 20 36.43 -24.51 -73.08
CA GLN A 20 35.48 -23.69 -73.84
C GLN A 20 34.49 -24.44 -74.77
N THR A 21 33.27 -23.88 -74.84
CA THR A 21 32.34 -23.57 -75.97
C THR A 21 32.02 -24.54 -77.13
N SER A 22 30.72 -24.69 -77.42
CA SER A 22 30.11 -24.43 -78.76
C SER A 22 28.57 -24.28 -78.70
N THR A 23 28.08 -23.10 -79.14
CA THR A 23 26.97 -22.76 -80.08
C THR A 23 25.87 -23.82 -80.35
N GLU A 24 24.56 -23.55 -80.55
CA GLU A 24 23.74 -22.37 -80.86
C GLU A 24 22.25 -22.85 -80.89
N GLN A 25 21.28 -22.07 -80.41
CA GLN A 25 20.02 -21.71 -81.11
C GLN A 25 18.99 -21.05 -80.19
N LYS A 26 18.71 -19.78 -80.50
CA LYS A 26 17.57 -18.99 -80.05
C LYS A 26 16.28 -19.53 -80.67
N ASN A 27 15.21 -19.66 -79.87
CA ASN A 27 13.91 -19.00 -80.10
C ASN A 27 12.83 -19.60 -79.20
N GLY A 28 12.04 -18.73 -78.55
CA GLY A 28 10.68 -19.07 -78.14
C GLY A 28 10.31 -18.72 -76.69
N LEU A 29 9.69 -17.54 -76.52
CA LEU A 29 8.64 -17.20 -75.53
C LEU A 29 8.94 -17.57 -74.06
N GLN A 30 9.44 -16.68 -73.19
CA GLN A 30 8.75 -15.49 -72.67
C GLN A 30 7.26 -15.74 -72.30
N SER A 31 6.96 -16.68 -71.40
CA SER A 31 5.66 -16.69 -70.70
C SER A 31 5.63 -17.38 -69.33
N SER A 32 6.72 -17.39 -68.54
CA SER A 32 6.69 -18.11 -67.25
C SER A 32 7.54 -17.52 -66.11
N ILE A 33 8.03 -16.28 -66.24
CA ILE A 33 8.76 -15.62 -65.14
C ILE A 33 7.84 -14.71 -64.30
N ALA A 34 6.65 -14.37 -64.80
CA ALA A 34 5.67 -13.55 -64.07
C ALA A 34 4.90 -14.35 -63.00
N ASP A 35 4.71 -15.66 -63.17
CA ASP A 35 3.94 -16.47 -62.21
C ASP A 35 4.80 -17.07 -61.09
N LEU A 36 6.12 -17.10 -61.23
CA LEU A 36 7.04 -17.59 -60.19
C LEU A 36 7.65 -16.48 -59.33
N THR A 37 7.32 -15.22 -59.59
CA THR A 37 7.73 -14.08 -58.76
C THR A 37 6.63 -13.61 -57.80
N SER A 38 5.44 -14.20 -57.86
CA SER A 38 4.32 -13.89 -56.94
C SER A 38 4.22 -14.81 -55.71
N GLU A 39 4.97 -15.91 -55.65
CA GLU A 39 4.82 -16.92 -54.59
C GLU A 39 5.95 -16.93 -53.55
N THR A 40 6.91 -15.99 -53.62
CA THR A 40 8.11 -16.02 -52.75
C THR A 40 8.40 -14.75 -51.95
N GLU A 41 7.47 -13.80 -51.89
CA GLU A 41 7.53 -12.63 -50.98
C GLU A 41 6.39 -12.60 -49.95
N ASP A 42 5.73 -13.73 -49.71
CA ASP A 42 4.94 -13.92 -48.49
C ASP A 42 5.90 -14.23 -47.33
N ILE A 43 6.79 -13.28 -47.01
CA ILE A 43 7.46 -13.25 -45.71
C ILE A 43 6.31 -13.17 -44.74
N MET A 44 5.97 -14.30 -44.11
CA MET A 44 4.84 -14.46 -43.20
C MET A 44 4.74 -13.27 -42.25
N GLU A 45 3.98 -12.25 -42.65
CA GLU A 45 3.71 -11.11 -41.79
C GLU A 45 2.97 -11.70 -40.59
N SER A 46 3.52 -11.45 -39.41
CA SER A 46 2.95 -11.97 -38.17
C SER A 46 1.45 -11.69 -38.15
N PRO A 47 0.58 -12.68 -37.87
CA PRO A 47 -0.87 -12.50 -37.92
C PRO A 47 -1.37 -11.30 -37.09
N ILE A 48 -0.65 -10.94 -36.03
CA ILE A 48 -0.95 -9.76 -35.21
C ILE A 48 -0.70 -8.42 -35.95
N LEU A 49 0.27 -8.38 -36.85
CA LEU A 49 0.60 -7.19 -37.65
C LEU A 49 -0.37 -6.99 -38.82
N LYS A 50 -1.17 -8.02 -39.16
CA LYS A 50 -2.25 -7.91 -40.14
C LYS A 50 -3.52 -7.27 -39.57
N LEU A 51 -3.60 -7.13 -38.25
CA LEU A 51 -4.74 -6.48 -37.59
C LEU A 51 -4.68 -4.95 -37.81
N PRO A 52 -5.84 -4.28 -37.89
CA PRO A 52 -5.91 -2.83 -37.80
C PRO A 52 -5.16 -2.29 -36.56
N PRO A 53 -4.43 -1.16 -36.68
CA PRO A 53 -3.68 -0.53 -35.59
C PRO A 53 -4.48 -0.38 -34.29
N GLU A 54 -5.77 -0.07 -34.39
CA GLU A 54 -6.68 0.14 -33.26
C GLU A 54 -6.93 -1.17 -32.50
N LEU A 55 -7.07 -2.29 -33.20
CA LEU A 55 -7.24 -3.60 -32.57
C LEU A 55 -5.94 -4.05 -31.89
N VAL A 56 -4.80 -3.78 -32.52
CA VAL A 56 -3.48 -4.03 -31.89
C VAL A 56 -3.37 -3.20 -30.60
N GLN A 57 -3.68 -1.91 -30.65
CA GLN A 57 -3.66 -1.04 -29.46
C GLN A 57 -4.60 -1.53 -28.36
N GLN A 58 -5.82 -1.95 -28.71
CA GLN A 58 -6.77 -2.50 -27.75
C GLN A 58 -6.24 -3.79 -27.10
N ILE A 59 -5.59 -4.68 -27.85
CA ILE A 59 -4.94 -5.88 -27.31
C ILE A 59 -3.82 -5.48 -26.34
N LEU A 60 -2.96 -4.53 -26.74
CA LEU A 60 -1.86 -4.06 -25.91
C LEU A 60 -2.33 -3.36 -24.63
N ALA A 61 -3.51 -2.74 -24.62
CA ALA A 61 -4.06 -2.07 -23.44
C ALA A 61 -4.37 -3.02 -22.27
N TYR A 62 -4.45 -4.33 -22.51
CA TYR A 62 -4.62 -5.35 -21.46
C TYR A 62 -3.31 -5.85 -20.86
N LEU A 63 -2.16 -5.44 -21.42
CA LEU A 63 -0.84 -5.91 -20.98
C LEU A 63 -0.28 -5.03 -19.86
N SER A 64 0.42 -5.66 -18.93
CA SER A 64 1.23 -4.95 -17.94
C SER A 64 2.42 -4.23 -18.57
N ALA A 65 3.00 -3.26 -17.88
CA ALA A 65 4.18 -2.54 -18.36
C ALA A 65 5.37 -3.46 -18.69
N GLN A 66 5.54 -4.57 -17.94
CA GLN A 66 6.60 -5.54 -18.21
C GLN A 66 6.35 -6.32 -19.51
N GLU A 67 5.09 -6.72 -19.75
CA GLU A 67 4.69 -7.39 -20.99
C GLU A 67 4.80 -6.46 -22.19
N LEU A 68 4.41 -5.19 -22.04
CA LEU A 68 4.63 -4.16 -23.06
C LEU A 68 6.12 -4.00 -23.38
N ALA A 69 6.99 -3.98 -22.37
CA ALA A 69 8.43 -3.92 -22.59
C ALA A 69 8.97 -5.16 -23.34
N ARG A 70 8.44 -6.35 -23.06
CA ARG A 70 8.75 -7.58 -23.79
C ARG A 70 8.23 -7.54 -25.23
N VAL A 71 7.04 -7.02 -25.47
CA VAL A 71 6.47 -6.84 -26.80
C VAL A 71 7.32 -5.86 -27.63
N ALA A 72 7.75 -4.75 -27.04
CA ALA A 72 8.54 -3.73 -27.72
C ALA A 72 9.89 -4.23 -28.27
N VAL A 73 10.47 -5.27 -27.67
CA VAL A 73 11.74 -5.85 -28.15
C VAL A 73 11.57 -6.90 -29.25
N THR A 74 10.33 -7.27 -29.61
CA THR A 74 10.08 -8.32 -30.62
C THR A 74 10.25 -7.83 -32.05
N CYS A 75 9.70 -6.67 -32.41
CA CYS A 75 9.86 -6.06 -33.74
C CYS A 75 9.64 -4.55 -33.70
N ARG A 76 10.11 -3.84 -34.73
CA ARG A 76 10.00 -2.36 -34.82
C ARG A 76 8.55 -1.87 -34.83
N SER A 77 7.66 -2.52 -35.59
CA SER A 77 6.26 -2.12 -35.67
C SER A 77 5.55 -2.22 -34.32
N LEU A 78 5.75 -3.31 -33.58
CA LEU A 78 5.18 -3.45 -32.23
C LEU A 78 5.84 -2.49 -31.24
N ALA A 79 7.13 -2.19 -31.39
CA ALA A 79 7.79 -1.14 -30.61
C ALA A 79 7.11 0.22 -30.80
N ASP A 80 6.76 0.58 -32.04
CA ASP A 80 6.05 1.81 -32.37
C ASP A 80 4.65 1.84 -31.73
N HIS A 81 3.92 0.71 -31.75
CA HIS A 81 2.64 0.59 -31.04
C HIS A 81 2.78 0.73 -29.52
N VAL A 82 3.81 0.14 -28.91
CA VAL A 82 4.06 0.24 -27.46
C VAL A 82 4.48 1.66 -27.06
N ASN A 83 5.08 2.44 -27.96
CA ASN A 83 5.39 3.86 -27.73
C ASN A 83 4.14 4.77 -27.74
N ASN A 84 2.94 4.22 -27.90
CA ASN A 84 1.71 5.00 -27.75
C ASN A 84 1.52 5.46 -26.30
N GLU A 85 1.53 6.77 -26.11
CA GLU A 85 1.37 7.46 -24.83
C GLU A 85 0.08 7.11 -24.09
N LEU A 86 -1.01 6.80 -24.79
CA LEU A 86 -2.29 6.43 -24.18
C LEU A 86 -2.20 5.11 -23.40
N LEU A 87 -1.35 4.17 -23.83
CA LEU A 87 -1.14 2.91 -23.09
C LEU A 87 -0.53 3.20 -21.71
N TRP A 88 0.51 4.04 -21.69
CA TRP A 88 1.21 4.41 -20.46
C TRP A 88 0.36 5.31 -19.56
N LEU A 89 -0.41 6.23 -20.14
CA LEU A 89 -1.38 7.05 -19.43
C LEU A 89 -2.41 6.17 -18.69
N ASN A 90 -3.01 5.20 -19.39
CA ASN A 90 -4.00 4.30 -18.81
C ASN A 90 -3.38 3.45 -17.68
N LEU A 91 -2.15 2.97 -17.87
CA LEU A 91 -1.42 2.25 -16.83
C LEU A 91 -1.20 3.12 -15.59
N ILE A 92 -0.68 4.34 -15.74
CA ILE A 92 -0.44 5.24 -14.60
C ILE A 92 -1.76 5.55 -13.88
N ASN A 93 -2.81 5.93 -14.63
CA ASN A 93 -4.10 6.27 -14.05
C ASN A 93 -4.77 5.09 -13.34
N SER A 94 -4.43 3.85 -13.66
CA SER A 94 -4.89 2.68 -12.90
C SER A 94 -4.32 2.60 -11.47
N TYR A 95 -3.22 3.31 -11.19
CA TYR A 95 -2.61 3.42 -9.86
C TYR A 95 -3.01 4.70 -9.12
N LEU A 96 -3.73 5.61 -9.76
CA LEU A 96 -4.01 6.93 -9.19
C LEU A 96 -5.50 7.06 -8.84
N PRO A 97 -5.83 7.57 -7.64
CA PRO A 97 -7.21 7.88 -7.29
C PRO A 97 -7.79 8.98 -8.18
N GLU A 98 -6.98 10.00 -8.48
CA GLU A 98 -7.32 11.09 -9.39
C GLU A 98 -6.52 10.94 -10.68
N PRO A 99 -7.19 10.77 -11.84
CA PRO A 99 -6.52 10.64 -13.13
C PRO A 99 -5.73 11.90 -13.49
N ILE A 100 -4.53 11.69 -14.03
CA ILE A 100 -3.75 12.75 -14.69
C ILE A 100 -4.05 12.75 -16.20
N HIS A 101 -3.77 13.89 -16.85
CA HIS A 101 -4.04 14.09 -18.27
C HIS A 101 -2.82 14.56 -19.09
N ASP A 102 -1.72 14.88 -18.41
CA ASP A 102 -0.45 15.28 -19.00
C ASP A 102 0.71 14.61 -18.24
N PRO A 103 1.92 14.48 -18.82
CA PRO A 103 3.06 13.84 -18.17
C PRO A 103 3.78 14.75 -17.17
N GLY A 104 3.34 16.00 -16.96
CA GLY A 104 3.91 16.93 -15.98
C GLY A 104 5.34 17.34 -16.33
N LEU A 105 6.28 17.02 -15.43
CA LEU A 105 7.72 17.34 -15.58
C LEU A 105 8.48 16.36 -16.49
N PHE A 106 7.82 15.33 -16.99
CA PHE A 106 8.43 14.27 -17.78
C PHE A 106 8.15 14.46 -19.27
N ASP A 107 9.06 13.99 -20.12
CA ASP A 107 8.95 14.12 -21.58
C ASP A 107 7.80 13.27 -22.16
N SER A 108 7.38 12.22 -21.43
CA SER A 108 6.33 11.27 -21.83
C SER A 108 5.75 10.53 -20.62
N PHE A 109 4.55 9.98 -20.76
CA PHE A 109 3.95 9.08 -19.76
C PHE A 109 4.79 7.83 -19.56
N ARG A 110 5.44 7.33 -20.61
CA ARG A 110 6.38 6.21 -20.48
C ARG A 110 7.55 6.56 -19.56
N SER A 111 8.16 7.73 -19.75
CA SER A 111 9.27 8.16 -18.90
C SER A 111 8.84 8.42 -17.45
N LEU A 112 7.64 8.98 -17.25
CA LEU A 112 7.00 9.11 -15.94
C LEU A 112 6.81 7.75 -15.26
N TYR A 113 6.23 6.78 -15.97
CA TYR A 113 6.02 5.44 -15.43
C TYR A 113 7.33 4.79 -14.97
N ILE A 114 8.37 4.87 -15.82
CA ILE A 114 9.69 4.30 -15.53
C ILE A 114 10.34 4.98 -14.32
N ALA A 115 10.15 6.29 -14.16
CA ALA A 115 10.79 7.07 -13.09
C ALA A 115 10.39 6.61 -11.68
N HIS A 116 9.19 6.05 -11.53
CA HIS A 116 8.66 5.57 -10.25
C HIS A 116 8.44 4.06 -10.20
N HIS A 117 8.71 3.32 -11.27
CA HIS A 117 8.58 1.87 -11.26
C HIS A 117 9.64 1.22 -10.33
N PRO A 118 9.26 0.31 -9.41
CA PRO A 118 7.96 -0.37 -9.27
C PRO A 118 7.03 0.22 -8.18
N CYS A 119 7.30 1.42 -7.66
CA CYS A 119 6.65 2.02 -6.50
C CYS A 119 5.23 2.58 -6.73
N TRP A 120 4.61 2.38 -7.91
CA TRP A 120 3.26 2.86 -8.20
C TRP A 120 2.16 2.22 -7.31
N PHE A 121 2.45 1.09 -6.66
CA PHE A 121 1.54 0.51 -5.67
C PHE A 121 1.33 1.43 -4.45
N ILE A 122 2.29 2.31 -4.13
CA ILE A 122 2.24 3.19 -2.97
C ILE A 122 1.05 4.17 -3.04
N PRO A 123 0.92 5.01 -4.10
CA PRO A 123 -0.23 5.89 -4.25
C PRO A 123 -1.53 5.14 -4.52
N LYS A 124 -1.48 3.94 -5.13
CA LYS A 124 -2.68 3.10 -5.36
C LYS A 124 -3.38 2.72 -4.08
N HIS A 125 -2.62 2.33 -3.06
CA HIS A 125 -3.17 1.85 -1.80
C HIS A 125 -3.55 2.98 -0.83
N LYS A 126 -3.04 4.21 -1.04
CA LYS A 126 -3.33 5.43 -0.26
C LYS A 126 -2.96 5.37 1.23
N VAL A 127 -3.53 4.44 1.99
CA VAL A 127 -3.42 4.32 3.45
C VAL A 127 -2.32 3.34 3.82
N TRP A 128 -1.39 3.78 4.65
CA TRP A 128 -0.31 2.93 5.14
C TRP A 128 -0.12 3.11 6.64
N PHE A 129 0.18 2.03 7.36
CA PHE A 129 0.45 2.09 8.79
C PHE A 129 1.64 1.23 9.18
N SER A 130 2.43 1.74 10.14
CA SER A 130 3.71 1.16 10.51
C SER A 130 3.68 0.29 11.76
N ASP A 131 4.66 -0.59 11.83
CA ASP A 131 4.97 -1.41 12.98
C ASP A 131 5.85 -0.71 14.04
N THR A 132 5.89 0.62 14.10
CA THR A 132 6.63 1.35 15.16
C THR A 132 6.14 0.94 16.55
N GLU A 133 7.05 0.51 17.42
CA GLU A 133 6.73 -0.05 18.74
C GLU A 133 5.74 0.81 19.55
N HIS A 134 4.72 0.15 20.10
CA HIS A 134 3.52 0.67 20.75
C HIS A 134 2.66 1.64 19.93
N THR A 135 3.26 2.66 19.33
CA THR A 135 2.59 3.86 18.82
C THR A 135 2.13 3.73 17.38
N GLY A 136 2.88 3.05 16.53
CA GLY A 136 2.59 2.95 15.11
C GLY A 136 2.77 4.29 14.41
N ASN A 137 2.38 4.34 13.14
CA ASN A 137 2.41 5.58 12.37
C ASN A 137 1.44 5.42 11.20
N LEU A 138 0.35 6.18 11.20
CA LEU A 138 -0.59 6.24 10.08
C LEU A 138 -0.11 7.31 9.09
N ILE A 139 0.10 6.92 7.84
CA ILE A 139 0.51 7.83 6.76
C ILE A 139 -0.45 7.69 5.58
N LEU A 140 -0.67 8.80 4.87
CA LEU A 140 -1.36 8.79 3.59
C LEU A 140 -0.36 9.11 2.48
N ALA A 141 -0.41 8.34 1.40
CA ALA A 141 0.48 8.43 0.27
C ALA A 141 -0.26 8.90 -0.99
N ARG A 142 0.40 9.74 -1.78
CA ARG A 142 -0.08 10.22 -3.07
C ARG A 142 1.04 10.43 -4.06
N TYR A 143 0.67 10.53 -5.33
CA TYR A 143 1.52 11.07 -6.36
C TYR A 143 1.24 12.57 -6.51
N ASP A 144 2.26 13.40 -6.30
CA ASP A 144 2.17 14.84 -6.59
C ASP A 144 2.55 15.07 -8.05
N HIS A 145 1.53 15.27 -8.88
CA HIS A 145 1.67 15.51 -10.31
C HIS A 145 2.52 16.75 -10.63
N ARG A 146 2.43 17.81 -9.82
CA ARG A 146 3.14 19.07 -10.06
C ARG A 146 4.64 18.92 -9.83
N ARG A 147 5.03 18.11 -8.84
CA ARG A 147 6.43 17.88 -8.47
C ARG A 147 7.01 16.60 -9.07
N GLY A 148 6.17 15.73 -9.62
CA GLY A 148 6.58 14.45 -10.19
C GLY A 148 7.14 13.48 -9.15
N VAL A 149 6.64 13.52 -7.91
CA VAL A 149 7.14 12.71 -6.78
C VAL A 149 6.04 11.84 -6.19
N ILE A 150 6.42 10.67 -5.65
CA ILE A 150 5.54 9.93 -4.73
C ILE A 150 5.92 10.35 -3.31
N GLU A 151 4.94 10.81 -2.56
CA GLU A 151 5.12 11.31 -1.20
C GLU A 151 4.10 10.69 -0.25
N ALA A 152 4.48 10.53 1.02
CA ALA A 152 3.55 10.14 2.07
C ALA A 152 3.80 10.93 3.34
N TYR A 153 2.71 11.34 3.97
CA TYR A 153 2.72 12.20 5.16
C TYR A 153 2.01 11.55 6.32
N ARG A 154 2.51 11.81 7.52
CA ARG A 154 1.85 11.38 8.76
C ARG A 154 0.51 12.08 8.91
N VAL A 155 -0.52 11.30 9.25
CA VAL A 155 -1.80 11.83 9.70
C VAL A 155 -1.66 12.27 11.14
N ILE A 156 -1.99 13.53 11.41
CA ILE A 156 -1.94 14.12 12.74
C ILE A 156 -3.32 14.65 13.12
N ALA A 157 -3.60 14.64 14.41
CA ALA A 157 -4.83 15.19 14.96
C ALA A 157 -4.47 16.17 16.09
N GLU A 158 -4.91 17.42 15.95
CA GLU A 158 -4.78 18.43 16.99
C GLU A 158 -6.04 18.46 17.85
N ARG A 159 -5.85 18.44 19.17
CA ARG A 159 -6.92 18.68 20.12
C ARG A 159 -7.29 20.16 20.10
N ARG A 160 -8.54 20.46 19.74
CA ARG A 160 -9.14 21.78 19.99
C ARG A 160 -9.57 21.88 21.45
N SER A 161 -9.83 23.10 21.93
CA SER A 161 -10.06 23.39 23.36
C SER A 161 -11.03 22.40 24.03
N HIS A 162 -10.63 21.82 25.16
CA HIS A 162 -11.48 20.94 25.95
C HIS A 162 -12.56 21.75 26.65
N GLN A 163 -13.81 21.51 26.29
CA GLN A 163 -14.93 21.88 27.14
C GLN A 163 -15.31 20.63 27.94
N PHE A 164 -15.09 20.71 29.26
CA PHE A 164 -15.62 19.71 30.17
C PHE A 164 -17.09 20.00 30.39
N GLN A 165 -17.91 18.98 30.18
CA GLN A 165 -19.34 19.03 30.41
C GLN A 165 -19.71 17.95 31.41
N ILE A 166 -20.70 18.24 32.25
CA ILE A 166 -21.28 17.27 33.17
C ILE A 166 -22.39 16.55 32.42
N TRP A 167 -22.49 15.24 32.60
CA TRP A 167 -23.57 14.48 31.99
C TRP A 167 -24.86 14.57 32.82
N ASP A 168 -25.95 15.08 32.23
CA ASP A 168 -27.23 15.26 32.94
C ASP A 168 -27.77 13.95 33.56
N TRP A 169 -27.53 12.81 32.90
CA TRP A 169 -27.98 11.49 33.38
C TRP A 169 -27.15 10.98 34.57
N ASN A 170 -25.86 11.31 34.60
CA ASN A 170 -24.96 10.92 35.69
C ASN A 170 -23.93 12.04 35.96
N PRO A 171 -24.19 12.92 36.95
CA PRO A 171 -23.34 14.08 37.22
C PRO A 171 -21.90 13.76 37.66
N ASP A 172 -21.64 12.52 38.09
CA ASP A 172 -20.29 12.06 38.45
C ASP A 172 -19.42 11.76 37.22
N VAL A 173 -20.02 11.74 36.02
CA VAL A 173 -19.33 11.44 34.77
C VAL A 173 -18.87 12.71 34.08
N ILE A 174 -17.59 12.74 33.74
CA ILE A 174 -16.96 13.85 33.02
C ILE A 174 -17.01 13.57 31.52
N ILE A 175 -17.60 14.49 30.77
CA ILE A 175 -17.60 14.48 29.32
C ILE A 175 -16.48 15.38 28.81
N GLN A 176 -15.58 14.80 28.02
CA GLN A 176 -14.54 15.53 27.32
C GLN A 176 -14.97 15.77 25.87
N SER A 177 -15.36 17.01 25.54
CA SER A 177 -15.72 17.36 24.16
C SER A 177 -14.55 17.09 23.21
N PHE A 178 -14.83 16.55 22.02
CA PHE A 178 -13.82 16.26 21.03
C PHE A 178 -14.25 16.69 19.62
N ASP A 179 -13.52 17.68 19.09
CA ASP A 179 -13.60 18.16 17.71
C ASP A 179 -12.16 18.30 17.18
N PRO A 180 -11.52 17.18 16.78
CA PRO A 180 -10.12 17.20 16.36
C PRO A 180 -9.97 17.89 15.01
N ARG A 181 -8.87 18.63 14.85
CA ARG A 181 -8.41 19.02 13.51
C ARG A 181 -7.47 17.94 12.98
N VAL A 182 -7.97 17.10 12.09
CA VAL A 182 -7.14 16.11 11.39
C VAL A 182 -6.50 16.77 10.17
N SER A 183 -5.21 16.54 9.96
CA SER A 183 -4.46 17.04 8.80
C SER A 183 -3.25 16.17 8.51
N LEU A 184 -2.61 16.40 7.35
CA LEU A 184 -1.31 15.82 7.03
C LEU A 184 -0.19 16.72 7.54
N TRP A 185 0.82 16.13 8.19
CA TRP A 185 2.04 16.86 8.55
C TRP A 185 2.91 17.07 7.31
N LEU A 186 2.69 18.15 6.57
CA LEU A 186 3.35 18.40 5.27
C LEU A 186 4.83 18.80 5.38
N ASP A 187 5.27 19.30 6.54
CA ASP A 187 6.65 19.79 6.73
C ASP A 187 7.70 18.67 6.86
N ASP A 188 7.27 17.45 7.21
CA ASP A 188 8.13 16.27 7.42
C ASP A 188 7.53 15.05 6.73
N PRO A 189 7.75 14.88 5.42
CA PRO A 189 7.29 13.69 4.72
C PRO A 189 7.93 12.44 5.33
N VAL A 190 7.15 11.37 5.49
CA VAL A 190 7.66 10.07 5.95
C VAL A 190 8.30 9.33 4.77
N LEU A 191 7.71 9.45 3.60
CA LEU A 191 8.20 8.89 2.34
C LEU A 191 8.29 10.00 1.29
N LEU A 192 9.39 10.04 0.55
CA LEU A 192 9.58 10.96 -0.56
C LEU A 192 10.47 10.33 -1.63
N LEU A 193 9.83 9.76 -2.65
CA LEU A 193 10.47 9.17 -3.81
C LEU A 193 10.51 10.21 -4.94
N LYS A 194 11.71 10.73 -5.16
CA LYS A 194 11.99 11.69 -6.24
C LYS A 194 12.26 10.93 -7.55
N PRO A 195 11.98 11.55 -8.71
CA PRO A 195 12.27 10.93 -9.99
C PRO A 195 13.75 10.57 -10.08
N GLN A 196 14.02 9.32 -10.40
CA GLN A 196 15.40 8.87 -10.50
C GLN A 196 16.00 9.34 -11.84
N ARG A 197 17.03 10.19 -11.77
CA ARG A 197 17.81 10.59 -12.95
C ARG A 197 18.74 9.43 -13.31
N GLU A 198 18.48 8.82 -14.47
CA GLU A 198 19.28 7.88 -15.26
C GLU A 198 20.33 6.98 -14.55
N GLY A 199 20.18 5.66 -14.73
CA GLY A 199 21.34 4.75 -14.81
C GLY A 199 21.53 3.69 -13.73
N ARG A 200 20.73 3.65 -12.65
CA ARG A 200 20.80 2.53 -11.68
C ARG A 200 19.43 2.15 -11.12
N SER A 201 18.74 1.23 -11.79
CA SER A 201 17.63 0.51 -11.20
C SER A 201 18.18 -0.40 -10.08
N ARG A 202 18.03 0.02 -8.83
CA ARG A 202 18.38 -0.77 -7.63
C ARG A 202 17.18 -0.92 -6.69
N TYR A 203 15.96 -0.82 -7.21
CA TYR A 203 14.73 -0.96 -6.41
C TYR A 203 14.65 -2.31 -5.70
N LEU A 204 15.17 -3.37 -6.32
CA LEU A 204 15.10 -4.75 -5.82
C LEU A 204 16.36 -5.17 -5.04
N GLN A 205 17.55 -4.66 -5.41
CA GLN A 205 18.83 -5.11 -4.86
C GLN A 205 19.41 -4.19 -3.78
N GLY A 206 18.55 -3.46 -3.05
CA GLY A 206 18.99 -2.64 -1.93
C GLY A 206 17.97 -1.58 -1.52
N GLU A 207 18.42 -0.68 -0.66
CA GLU A 207 17.61 0.44 -0.19
C GLU A 207 17.77 1.66 -1.09
N ILE A 208 16.68 2.39 -1.26
CA ILE A 208 16.61 3.64 -2.01
C ILE A 208 16.74 4.78 -1.02
N ARG A 209 17.86 5.50 -1.09
CA ARG A 209 18.06 6.68 -0.27
C ARG A 209 17.00 7.74 -0.62
N MET A 210 16.29 8.23 0.40
CA MET A 210 15.31 9.31 0.31
C MET A 210 15.92 10.59 0.90
N PRO A 211 16.43 11.53 0.08
CA PRO A 211 17.05 12.76 0.60
C PRO A 211 15.98 13.69 1.17
N MET A 212 16.02 13.89 2.49
CA MET A 212 15.08 14.70 3.27
C MET A 212 15.74 15.93 3.88
N ALA A 213 14.95 16.92 4.32
CA ALA A 213 15.47 18.11 5.00
C ALA A 213 16.27 17.77 6.28
N LEU A 214 15.87 16.71 6.98
CA LEU A 214 16.50 16.20 8.20
C LEU A 214 17.96 15.74 8.04
N GLU A 215 18.45 15.57 6.81
CA GLU A 215 19.84 15.23 6.58
C GLU A 215 20.81 16.33 6.99
N MET A 216 20.35 17.59 7.03
CA MET A 216 21.10 18.70 7.62
C MET A 216 21.42 18.45 9.10
N GLN A 217 20.59 17.67 9.79
CA GLN A 217 20.78 17.21 11.17
C GLN A 217 21.45 15.82 11.23
N HIS A 218 22.02 15.35 10.12
CA HIS A 218 22.63 14.03 9.95
C HIS A 218 21.68 12.85 10.20
N VAL A 219 20.38 13.04 9.95
CA VAL A 219 19.39 11.96 9.97
C VAL A 219 19.03 11.59 8.53
N PHE A 220 19.20 10.32 8.19
CA PHE A 220 19.02 9.80 6.83
C PHE A 220 17.85 8.82 6.79
N ASN A 221 17.21 8.72 5.63
CA ASN A 221 16.10 7.80 5.38
C ASN A 221 16.36 6.99 4.12
N ALA A 222 15.93 5.73 4.14
CA ALA A 222 15.93 4.87 2.97
C ALA A 222 14.67 4.01 2.90
N PHE A 223 14.19 3.79 1.68
CA PHE A 223 13.04 2.95 1.37
C PHE A 223 13.52 1.58 0.89
N ALA A 224 12.84 0.51 1.28
CA ALA A 224 13.09 -0.83 0.75
C ALA A 224 11.77 -1.58 0.56
N PRO A 225 11.57 -2.29 -0.57
CA PRO A 225 10.38 -3.11 -0.74
C PRO A 225 10.40 -4.36 0.16
N CYS A 226 9.22 -4.87 0.50
CA CYS A 226 9.10 -6.15 1.18
C CYS A 226 9.01 -7.32 0.19
N SER A 227 9.41 -8.51 0.63
CA SER A 227 9.14 -9.77 -0.07
C SER A 227 7.74 -10.30 0.27
N LYS A 228 7.11 -10.99 -0.68
CA LYS A 228 5.89 -11.78 -0.48
C LYS A 228 6.13 -13.06 0.33
N TYR A 229 7.39 -13.50 0.42
CA TYR A 229 7.73 -14.74 1.11
C TYR A 229 7.46 -14.61 2.62
N LEU A 230 6.67 -15.54 3.14
CA LEU A 230 6.43 -15.73 4.57
C LEU A 230 6.94 -17.13 4.96
N PRO A 231 7.80 -17.23 5.99
CA PRO A 231 8.17 -18.53 6.55
C PRO A 231 6.92 -19.32 7.01
N PRO A 232 6.86 -20.64 6.77
CA PRO A 232 5.66 -21.45 7.02
C PRO A 232 5.21 -21.50 8.50
N ASP A 233 6.13 -21.35 9.46
CA ASP A 233 5.84 -21.43 10.91
C ASP A 233 5.90 -20.05 11.61
N LEU A 234 5.52 -19.00 10.89
CA LEU A 234 5.64 -17.64 11.39
C LEU A 234 4.54 -17.31 12.42
N GLY A 235 4.93 -17.18 13.68
CA GLY A 235 4.02 -16.72 14.74
C GLY A 235 3.39 -15.35 14.44
N GLY A 236 2.16 -15.13 14.89
CA GLY A 236 1.37 -13.94 14.56
C GLY A 236 2.02 -12.60 14.91
N SER A 237 2.86 -12.55 15.94
CA SER A 237 3.59 -11.33 16.35
C SER A 237 4.66 -10.89 15.35
N LYS A 238 5.12 -11.80 14.47
CA LYS A 238 6.10 -11.55 13.41
C LYS A 238 5.46 -11.28 12.05
N GLN A 239 4.13 -11.18 11.99
CA GLN A 239 3.40 -10.83 10.78
C GLN A 239 2.99 -9.35 10.83
N TRP A 240 3.05 -8.67 9.69
CA TRP A 240 2.53 -7.32 9.52
C TRP A 240 1.66 -7.22 8.25
N PRO A 241 0.41 -6.72 8.29
CA PRO A 241 -0.39 -6.33 9.46
C PRO A 241 -0.46 -7.40 10.57
N PRO A 242 -0.82 -7.04 11.81
CA PRO A 242 -1.06 -8.03 12.86
C PRO A 242 -2.32 -8.87 12.55
N PRO A 243 -2.42 -10.13 13.02
CA PRO A 243 -3.55 -11.02 12.72
C PRO A 243 -4.92 -10.46 13.12
N THR A 244 -4.97 -9.55 14.09
CA THR A 244 -6.17 -8.84 14.52
C THR A 244 -6.79 -8.00 13.40
N ILE A 245 -5.97 -7.45 12.50
CA ILE A 245 -6.43 -6.70 11.32
C ILE A 245 -6.65 -7.69 10.17
N PRO A 246 -7.88 -7.79 9.61
CA PRO A 246 -8.14 -8.61 8.43
C PRO A 246 -7.27 -8.17 7.25
N SER A 247 -6.53 -9.11 6.68
CA SER A 247 -5.70 -8.89 5.49
C SER A 247 -5.30 -10.23 4.89
N ASP A 248 -5.46 -10.35 3.57
CA ASP A 248 -4.96 -11.48 2.77
C ASP A 248 -3.46 -11.35 2.46
N HIS A 249 -2.91 -10.16 2.66
CA HIS A 249 -1.53 -9.84 2.35
C HIS A 249 -0.78 -9.45 3.63
N ARG A 250 0.20 -10.27 3.99
CA ARG A 250 1.09 -10.02 5.13
C ARG A 250 2.53 -10.09 4.70
N VAL A 251 3.36 -9.34 5.38
CA VAL A 251 4.81 -9.32 5.21
C VAL A 251 5.48 -9.71 6.52
N TYR A 252 6.68 -10.26 6.41
CA TYR A 252 7.49 -10.56 7.58
C TYR A 252 7.91 -9.27 8.28
N ARG A 253 7.57 -9.19 9.58
CA ARG A 253 7.94 -8.12 10.50
C ARG A 253 9.30 -8.45 11.13
N ASP A 254 10.32 -7.70 10.73
CA ASP A 254 11.69 -7.85 11.24
C ASP A 254 11.84 -7.08 12.56
N VAL A 255 11.55 -7.75 13.68
CA VAL A 255 11.66 -7.14 15.01
C VAL A 255 13.10 -7.15 15.52
N GLU A 256 13.97 -8.06 15.06
CA GLU A 256 15.34 -8.15 15.57
C GLU A 256 16.21 -9.04 14.66
N GLN A 257 17.34 -8.46 14.21
CA GLN A 257 18.55 -9.07 13.65
C GLN A 257 18.56 -10.62 13.57
N GLN A 258 18.21 -11.22 12.42
CA GLN A 258 18.77 -12.54 12.02
C GLN A 258 18.46 -13.07 10.61
N LEU A 259 17.73 -12.35 9.74
CA LEU A 259 17.63 -12.77 8.34
C LEU A 259 18.85 -12.25 7.54
N PRO A 260 19.55 -13.11 6.78
CA PRO A 260 20.54 -12.69 5.80
C PRO A 260 19.98 -11.62 4.85
N GLU A 261 20.80 -10.68 4.39
CA GLU A 261 20.37 -9.58 3.50
C GLU A 261 19.57 -10.04 2.27
N TRP A 262 19.83 -11.26 1.80
CA TRP A 262 19.15 -11.85 0.65
C TRP A 262 17.71 -12.31 0.92
N GLU A 263 17.31 -12.49 2.18
CA GLU A 263 15.92 -12.80 2.57
C GLU A 263 15.12 -11.53 2.87
N ARG A 264 15.79 -10.38 3.10
CA ARG A 264 15.12 -9.12 3.48
C ARG A 264 14.48 -8.41 2.31
N ASN A 265 15.18 -8.37 1.17
CA ASN A 265 14.79 -7.62 -0.01
C ASN A 265 14.48 -8.57 -1.18
N PRO A 266 13.37 -8.37 -1.91
CA PRO A 266 13.03 -9.17 -3.08
C PRO A 266 14.09 -8.99 -4.18
N ARG A 267 14.62 -10.08 -4.74
CA ARG A 267 15.65 -10.01 -5.79
C ARG A 267 15.04 -9.81 -7.16
N GLN A 268 13.82 -10.34 -7.33
CA GLN A 268 13.02 -10.26 -8.54
C GLN A 268 11.73 -9.48 -8.26
N LEU A 269 11.14 -8.92 -9.31
CA LEU A 269 9.95 -8.08 -9.16
C LEU A 269 8.73 -8.91 -8.78
N GLU A 270 8.69 -10.17 -9.19
CA GLU A 270 7.64 -11.14 -8.90
C GLU A 270 7.57 -11.46 -7.39
N GLU A 271 8.73 -11.46 -6.72
CA GLU A 271 8.86 -11.67 -5.27
C GLU A 271 8.45 -10.43 -4.45
N MET A 272 8.38 -9.26 -5.07
CA MET A 272 8.06 -7.99 -4.40
C MET A 272 6.61 -7.97 -3.94
N SER A 273 6.37 -7.58 -2.69
CA SER A 273 5.05 -7.29 -2.17
C SER A 273 4.62 -5.88 -2.53
N GLU A 274 3.41 -5.73 -3.07
CA GLU A 274 2.76 -4.43 -3.30
C GLU A 274 1.99 -3.95 -2.05
N TYR A 275 1.92 -4.77 -1.00
CA TYR A 275 1.12 -4.50 0.21
C TYR A 275 1.98 -4.13 1.42
N GLY A 276 3.30 -4.05 1.26
CA GLY A 276 4.21 -3.69 2.33
C GLY A 276 5.56 -3.18 1.84
N PHE A 277 6.11 -2.24 2.58
CA PHE A 277 7.45 -1.71 2.37
C PHE A 277 8.11 -1.37 3.70
N ARG A 278 9.40 -1.06 3.69
CA ARG A 278 10.17 -0.65 4.87
C ARG A 278 10.78 0.72 4.68
N ILE A 279 10.85 1.46 5.77
CA ILE A 279 11.62 2.69 5.88
C ILE A 279 12.66 2.50 6.97
N ARG A 280 13.92 2.66 6.60
CA ARG A 280 15.04 2.71 7.55
C ARG A 280 15.40 4.15 7.81
N ARG A 281 15.43 4.54 9.08
CA ARG A 281 15.89 5.86 9.54
C ARG A 281 17.09 5.68 10.47
N TRP A 282 18.17 6.40 10.21
CA TRP A 282 19.39 6.35 11.03
C TRP A 282 20.04 7.72 11.16
N ALA A 283 20.77 7.95 12.25
CA ALA A 283 21.47 9.20 12.53
C ALA A 283 23.00 9.00 12.57
N HIS A 284 23.76 9.94 12.00
CA HIS A 284 25.23 9.94 12.03
C HIS A 284 25.76 11.13 12.83
N PHE A 285 26.02 10.93 14.13
CA PHE A 285 26.56 12.00 14.98
C PHE A 285 28.08 12.10 14.80
N ARG A 286 28.58 13.27 14.41
CA ARG A 286 30.02 13.54 14.15
C ARG A 286 30.86 13.83 15.41
N LEU A 287 30.78 13.00 16.44
CA LEU A 287 31.79 12.97 17.52
C LEU A 287 32.27 11.54 17.73
N GLY A 288 33.58 11.32 17.59
CA GLY A 288 34.26 10.02 17.52
C GLY A 288 34.26 9.15 18.78
N VAL A 289 33.13 9.02 19.46
CA VAL A 289 32.88 8.01 20.49
C VAL A 289 31.44 7.52 20.32
N PRO A 290 31.20 6.23 19.97
CA PRO A 290 29.85 5.70 19.92
C PRO A 290 29.38 5.50 21.36
N ILE A 291 28.67 6.49 21.93
CA ILE A 291 27.99 6.33 23.23
C ILE A 291 26.78 5.37 23.09
N PHE A 292 26.40 5.02 21.86
CA PHE A 292 25.39 4.03 21.55
C PHE A 292 26.00 2.93 20.67
N ALA A 293 26.09 1.71 21.22
CA ALA A 293 26.49 0.53 20.47
C ALA A 293 25.59 0.34 19.24
N ALA A 294 26.18 -0.19 18.16
CA ALA A 294 25.62 -0.39 16.83
C ALA A 294 24.44 -1.39 16.75
N GLY A 295 23.38 -1.18 17.53
CA GLY A 295 22.14 -1.94 17.50
C GLY A 295 20.88 -1.17 17.92
N ARG A 296 20.99 0.10 18.33
CA ARG A 296 19.85 0.92 18.82
C ARG A 296 19.52 2.19 18.00
N ASN A 297 20.32 2.54 16.99
CA ASN A 297 20.17 3.79 16.23
C ASN A 297 19.70 3.60 14.78
N GLU A 298 19.32 2.39 14.39
CA GLU A 298 18.64 2.12 13.11
C GLU A 298 17.22 1.70 13.42
N THR A 299 16.26 2.61 13.23
CA THR A 299 14.83 2.27 13.36
C THR A 299 14.34 1.87 11.98
N LEU A 300 14.29 0.56 11.73
CA LEU A 300 13.56 0.00 10.59
C LEU A 300 12.08 -0.04 10.97
N SER A 301 11.23 0.53 10.13
CA SER A 301 9.77 0.45 10.28
C SER A 301 9.18 -0.21 9.05
N THR A 302 8.40 -1.26 9.27
CA THR A 302 7.64 -1.98 8.26
C THR A 302 6.24 -1.38 8.18
N PHE A 303 5.87 -0.94 6.99
CA PHE A 303 4.54 -0.44 6.66
C PHE A 303 3.74 -1.52 5.94
N ALA A 304 2.44 -1.55 6.23
CA ALA A 304 1.47 -2.30 5.45
C ALA A 304 0.27 -1.42 5.13
N THR A 305 -0.47 -1.81 4.11
CA THR A 305 -1.74 -1.17 3.73
C THR A 305 -2.93 -1.87 4.39
N LEU A 306 -4.07 -1.18 4.38
CA LEU A 306 -5.38 -1.77 4.60
C LEU A 306 -6.06 -2.04 3.25
N ASP A 307 -6.88 -3.07 3.19
CA ASP A 307 -7.78 -3.27 2.04
C ASP A 307 -8.88 -2.18 2.06
N PRO A 308 -9.18 -1.49 0.94
CA PRO A 308 -10.30 -0.55 0.85
C PRO A 308 -11.62 -1.10 1.42
N ASP A 309 -11.88 -2.39 1.27
CA ASP A 309 -13.12 -3.01 1.71
C ASP A 309 -13.27 -3.07 3.23
N VAL A 310 -12.17 -2.98 4.00
CA VAL A 310 -12.22 -3.00 5.48
C VAL A 310 -12.41 -1.62 6.10
N TYR A 311 -12.14 -0.54 5.36
CA TYR A 311 -12.26 0.82 5.89
C TYR A 311 -13.21 1.74 5.12
N THR A 312 -13.80 1.27 4.03
CA THR A 312 -14.83 2.02 3.30
C THR A 312 -16.20 1.69 3.93
N PRO A 313 -16.96 2.69 4.40
CA PRO A 313 -18.31 2.46 4.91
C PRO A 313 -19.24 2.06 3.77
N THR A 314 -20.19 1.18 4.07
CA THR A 314 -21.25 0.77 3.13
C THR A 314 -22.62 0.98 3.78
N PRO A 315 -23.72 0.99 3.01
CA PRO A 315 -25.07 1.06 3.61
C PRO A 315 -25.35 -0.04 4.64
N ARG A 316 -24.75 -1.23 4.49
CA ARG A 316 -24.89 -2.33 5.47
C ARG A 316 -23.92 -2.22 6.65
N LYS A 317 -22.75 -1.62 6.42
CA LYS A 317 -21.68 -1.43 7.41
C LYS A 317 -21.36 0.05 7.58
N PRO A 318 -22.31 0.87 8.05
CA PRO A 318 -22.14 2.32 8.06
C PRO A 318 -21.08 2.78 9.06
N TYR A 319 -20.78 2.03 10.12
CA TYR A 319 -19.75 2.39 11.13
C TYR A 319 -18.33 1.97 10.73
N GLN A 320 -18.19 1.16 9.69
CA GLN A 320 -16.89 0.65 9.24
C GLN A 320 -16.01 1.77 8.70
N GLY A 321 -14.78 1.93 9.21
CA GLY A 321 -13.82 2.88 8.67
C GLY A 321 -12.64 3.22 9.56
N ILE A 322 -11.90 4.25 9.17
CA ILE A 322 -10.82 4.81 10.00
C ILE A 322 -11.38 5.95 10.85
N TRP A 323 -11.05 5.93 12.13
CA TRP A 323 -11.57 6.88 13.14
C TRP A 323 -10.41 7.49 13.92
N VAL A 324 -10.64 8.66 14.49
CA VAL A 324 -9.76 9.27 15.50
C VAL A 324 -10.50 9.34 16.82
N GLY A 325 -9.81 9.00 17.91
CA GLY A 325 -10.30 9.12 19.29
C GLY A 325 -9.36 9.90 20.18
N ASP A 326 -9.89 10.42 21.29
CA ASP A 326 -9.11 11.06 22.34
C ASP A 326 -8.83 10.10 23.50
N TYR A 327 -7.54 9.80 23.72
CA TYR A 327 -7.03 8.95 24.80
C TYR A 327 -6.37 9.76 25.92
N SER A 328 -6.90 10.96 26.21
CA SER A 328 -6.60 11.76 27.40
C SER A 328 -5.10 12.08 27.60
N ALA A 329 -4.35 11.38 28.43
CA ALA A 329 -2.93 11.67 28.61
C ALA A 329 -2.07 11.24 27.39
N HIS A 330 -2.55 10.30 26.59
CA HIS A 330 -1.78 9.66 25.52
C HIS A 330 -1.84 10.38 24.17
N GLY A 331 -2.84 11.24 23.97
CA GLY A 331 -3.01 11.97 22.72
C GLY A 331 -4.25 11.53 21.94
N CYS A 332 -4.31 11.98 20.69
CA CYS A 332 -5.25 11.45 19.72
C CYS A 332 -4.66 10.21 19.08
N GLU A 333 -5.50 9.21 18.86
CA GLU A 333 -5.12 7.96 18.21
C GLU A 333 -6.09 7.59 17.11
N PHE A 334 -5.58 6.89 16.10
CA PHE A 334 -6.33 6.41 14.95
C PHE A 334 -6.68 4.94 15.10
N LEU A 335 -7.92 4.61 14.80
CA LEU A 335 -8.51 3.29 14.93
C LEU A 335 -9.06 2.83 13.58
N LEU A 336 -8.99 1.54 13.31
CA LEU A 336 -9.80 0.86 12.31
C LEU A 336 -11.01 0.27 13.04
N VAL A 337 -12.20 0.82 12.77
CA VAL A 337 -13.46 0.26 13.26
C VAL A 337 -14.00 -0.68 12.20
N LEU A 338 -14.09 -1.96 12.56
CA LEU A 338 -14.69 -3.01 11.75
C LEU A 338 -16.13 -3.22 12.21
N GLN A 339 -17.06 -3.23 11.26
CA GLN A 339 -18.44 -3.64 11.51
C GLN A 339 -18.64 -5.05 10.93
N ARG A 340 -18.79 -6.05 11.79
CA ARG A 340 -18.98 -7.44 11.37
C ARG A 340 -20.46 -7.77 11.32
N ASP A 341 -20.84 -8.58 10.35
CA ASP A 341 -22.21 -9.03 10.22
C ASP A 341 -22.59 -9.91 11.42
N ARG A 342 -23.88 -9.90 11.76
CA ARG A 342 -24.42 -10.76 12.81
C ARG A 342 -24.38 -12.21 12.32
N ASP A 343 -23.94 -13.13 13.17
CA ASP A 343 -23.96 -14.56 12.87
C ASP A 343 -25.38 -14.98 12.49
N GLU A 344 -25.58 -15.48 11.27
CA GLU A 344 -26.90 -15.79 10.68
C GLU A 344 -27.68 -16.80 11.53
N SER A 345 -26.97 -17.62 12.32
CA SER A 345 -27.55 -18.58 13.26
C SER A 345 -28.41 -17.96 14.38
N LEU A 346 -28.34 -16.63 14.58
CA LEU A 346 -29.06 -15.88 15.61
C LEU A 346 -30.16 -14.95 15.05
N ALA A 347 -30.40 -14.96 13.73
CA ALA A 347 -31.37 -14.09 13.07
C ALA A 347 -32.78 -14.71 13.10
N ALA A 348 -33.66 -14.22 13.98
CA ALA A 348 -35.04 -14.70 14.12
C ALA A 348 -36.09 -13.83 13.40
N ALA A 349 -35.70 -12.70 12.80
CA ALA A 349 -36.62 -11.77 12.12
C ALA A 349 -35.93 -11.00 10.99
N GLU A 350 -36.65 -10.75 9.90
CA GLU A 350 -36.26 -9.84 8.81
C GLU A 350 -36.18 -8.40 9.37
N PRO A 351 -35.00 -7.74 9.33
CA PRO A 351 -34.86 -6.38 9.82
C PRO A 351 -35.62 -5.40 8.93
N THR A 352 -36.24 -4.38 9.53
CA THR A 352 -36.74 -3.21 8.78
C THR A 352 -35.57 -2.42 8.16
N ASP A 353 -35.80 -1.62 7.11
CA ASP A 353 -34.73 -0.86 6.42
C ASP A 353 -33.87 0.01 7.38
N SER A 354 -34.48 0.55 8.43
CA SER A 354 -33.80 1.32 9.50
C SER A 354 -33.04 0.45 10.52
N GLU A 355 -33.40 -0.83 10.66
CA GLU A 355 -32.69 -1.81 11.51
C GLU A 355 -31.55 -2.50 10.76
N ALA A 356 -31.61 -2.55 9.43
CA ALA A 356 -30.58 -3.15 8.59
C ALA A 356 -29.21 -2.47 8.71
N THR A 357 -29.17 -1.18 9.07
CA THR A 357 -27.95 -0.40 9.32
C THR A 357 -27.37 -0.58 10.73
N LEU A 358 -28.18 -1.04 11.68
CA LEU A 358 -27.88 -1.12 13.12
C LEU A 358 -27.84 -2.57 13.58
N GLN A 359 -26.98 -3.36 12.96
CA GLN A 359 -26.81 -4.78 13.27
C GLN A 359 -25.35 -5.18 13.27
N GLY A 360 -25.07 -6.32 13.91
CA GLY A 360 -23.75 -6.92 13.98
C GLY A 360 -22.90 -6.36 15.12
N SER A 361 -21.60 -6.62 15.07
CA SER A 361 -20.65 -6.19 16.11
C SER A 361 -19.76 -5.04 15.61
N LEU A 362 -19.23 -4.27 16.54
CA LEU A 362 -18.17 -3.30 16.29
C LEU A 362 -16.90 -3.71 17.02
N GLU A 363 -15.78 -3.69 16.30
CA GLU A 363 -14.44 -3.89 16.88
C GLU A 363 -13.55 -2.73 16.43
N ALA A 364 -13.01 -1.97 17.38
CA ALA A 364 -12.09 -0.89 17.10
C ALA A 364 -10.65 -1.33 17.37
N ILE A 365 -9.85 -1.45 16.33
CA ILE A 365 -8.44 -1.87 16.39
C ILE A 365 -7.55 -0.64 16.26
N LYS A 366 -6.56 -0.50 17.14
CA LYS A 366 -5.62 0.64 17.11
C LYS A 366 -4.71 0.58 15.89
N LEU A 367 -4.80 1.54 14.96
CA LEU A 367 -3.80 1.75 13.90
C LEU A 367 -2.59 2.52 14.43
N THR A 368 -2.86 3.45 15.34
CA THR A 368 -1.87 4.01 16.26
C THR A 368 -2.31 3.73 17.68
N GLY A 369 -1.38 3.59 18.60
CA GLY A 369 -1.70 3.35 20.01
C GLY A 369 -0.70 3.97 20.97
N ASP A 370 -0.64 3.37 22.15
CA ASP A 370 0.15 3.87 23.26
C ASP A 370 0.86 2.71 24.00
N PRO A 371 1.77 3.01 24.95
CA PRO A 371 2.46 1.98 25.72
C PRO A 371 1.56 1.09 26.59
N ASN A 372 0.34 1.52 26.93
CA ASN A 372 -0.65 0.73 27.65
C ASN A 372 -1.42 -0.18 26.70
N VAL A 373 -2.16 0.37 25.73
CA VAL A 373 -2.84 -0.41 24.68
C VAL A 373 -2.21 -0.06 23.33
N PRO A 374 -1.31 -0.92 22.81
CA PRO A 374 -0.53 -0.61 21.62
C PRO A 374 -1.33 -0.77 20.33
N ARG A 375 -0.78 -0.22 19.24
CA ARG A 375 -1.26 -0.48 17.88
C ARG A 375 -1.40 -1.99 17.62
N GLY A 376 -2.38 -2.36 16.80
CA GLY A 376 -2.74 -3.74 16.50
C GLY A 376 -3.68 -4.35 17.54
N GLU A 377 -3.79 -3.79 18.75
CA GLU A 377 -4.72 -4.28 19.76
C GLU A 377 -6.11 -3.68 19.60
N ILE A 378 -7.11 -4.42 20.08
CA ILE A 378 -8.48 -3.92 20.16
C ILE A 378 -8.53 -2.86 21.27
N SER A 379 -9.04 -1.67 20.97
CA SER A 379 -9.30 -0.65 21.98
C SER A 379 -10.67 -0.83 22.64
N PHE A 380 -11.69 -1.19 21.87
CA PHE A 380 -13.02 -1.50 22.38
C PHE A 380 -13.76 -2.43 21.43
N ALA A 381 -14.73 -3.16 21.97
CA ALA A 381 -15.61 -4.02 21.19
C ALA A 381 -17.06 -3.91 21.70
N ALA A 382 -18.03 -3.96 20.79
CA ALA A 382 -19.45 -4.10 21.10
C ALA A 382 -19.96 -5.32 20.33
N ASP A 383 -20.39 -6.35 21.06
CA ASP A 383 -20.73 -7.64 20.45
C ASP A 383 -22.04 -7.59 19.65
N ASP A 384 -22.94 -6.65 19.96
CA ASP A 384 -24.15 -6.38 19.19
C ASP A 384 -24.49 -4.88 19.28
N ILE A 385 -24.59 -4.20 18.14
CA ILE A 385 -25.10 -2.81 18.08
C ILE A 385 -26.61 -2.75 17.79
N GLY A 386 -27.22 -3.88 17.45
CA GLY A 386 -28.64 -4.10 17.28
C GLY A 386 -29.35 -4.49 18.58
N PRO A 387 -30.62 -4.91 18.52
CA PRO A 387 -31.50 -5.02 19.68
C PRO A 387 -30.93 -5.80 20.89
N GLY A 388 -30.12 -6.83 20.69
CA GLY A 388 -29.54 -7.63 21.77
C GLY A 388 -28.50 -6.88 22.62
N GLY A 389 -27.81 -5.89 22.04
CA GLY A 389 -26.87 -5.04 22.75
C GLY A 389 -27.46 -3.73 23.28
N LEU A 390 -28.72 -3.42 22.99
CA LEU A 390 -29.38 -2.19 23.45
C LEU A 390 -29.40 -2.13 24.99
N VAL A 391 -28.90 -1.03 25.55
CA VAL A 391 -29.09 -0.66 26.96
C VAL A 391 -30.31 0.25 27.07
N ARG A 392 -30.31 1.36 26.35
CA ARG A 392 -31.42 2.32 26.28
C ARG A 392 -31.29 3.24 25.07
N ILE A 393 -32.37 3.96 24.76
CA ILE A 393 -32.34 5.16 23.92
C ILE A 393 -32.26 6.35 24.87
N ALA A 394 -31.30 7.25 24.65
CA ALA A 394 -31.12 8.43 25.49
C ALA A 394 -32.24 9.45 25.27
N ASP A 395 -32.76 9.98 26.37
CA ASP A 395 -33.78 11.03 26.42
C ASP A 395 -33.24 12.34 27.01
N GLU A 396 -32.02 12.30 27.57
CA GLU A 396 -31.29 13.46 28.09
C GLU A 396 -30.69 14.32 26.98
N GLY A 397 -30.51 15.62 27.25
CA GLY A 397 -30.27 16.64 26.23
C GLY A 397 -29.11 16.35 25.26
N LEU A 398 -27.90 16.14 25.77
CA LEU A 398 -26.69 16.00 24.93
C LEU A 398 -26.74 14.79 23.99
N PHE A 399 -27.37 13.71 24.41
CA PHE A 399 -27.42 12.44 23.68
C PHE A 399 -28.84 12.09 23.24
N GLN A 400 -29.75 13.06 23.18
CA GLN A 400 -31.16 12.80 22.94
C GLN A 400 -31.38 12.03 21.63
N GLY A 401 -32.10 10.92 21.71
CA GLY A 401 -32.38 10.00 20.61
C GLY A 401 -31.23 9.04 20.26
N ALA A 402 -30.05 9.22 20.87
CA ALA A 402 -28.91 8.35 20.61
C ALA A 402 -29.13 6.96 21.22
N ARG A 403 -28.65 5.95 20.50
CA ARG A 403 -28.75 4.56 20.92
C ARG A 403 -27.54 4.20 21.76
N ILE A 404 -27.76 3.74 22.98
CA ILE A 404 -26.70 3.33 23.90
C ILE A 404 -26.64 1.82 23.94
N VAL A 405 -25.49 1.25 23.59
CA VAL A 405 -25.27 -0.20 23.48
C VAL A 405 -24.14 -0.66 24.39
N ARG A 406 -24.22 -1.91 24.85
CA ARG A 406 -23.17 -2.52 25.67
C ARG A 406 -21.88 -2.65 24.88
N SER A 407 -20.77 -2.40 25.56
CA SER A 407 -19.44 -2.52 25.01
C SER A 407 -18.45 -2.93 26.10
N ARG A 408 -17.24 -3.23 25.68
CA ARG A 408 -16.11 -3.50 26.55
C ARG A 408 -14.90 -2.74 26.03
N GLY A 409 -14.29 -1.97 26.90
CA GLY A 409 -13.09 -1.19 26.60
C GLY A 409 -11.85 -1.94 27.09
N HIS A 410 -10.79 -1.93 26.30
CA HIS A 410 -9.54 -2.60 26.64
C HIS A 410 -8.64 -1.65 27.43
N VAL A 411 -8.12 -2.13 28.55
CA VAL A 411 -7.20 -1.39 29.41
C VAL A 411 -6.04 -2.29 29.80
N ALA A 412 -4.88 -1.70 30.04
CA ALA A 412 -3.71 -2.43 30.51
C ALA A 412 -2.76 -1.50 31.29
N GLY A 413 -1.88 -2.10 32.09
CA GLY A 413 -0.72 -1.43 32.66
C GLY A 413 0.33 -1.09 31.60
N LEU A 414 1.33 -0.28 32.00
CA LEU A 414 2.41 0.15 31.11
C LEU A 414 3.16 -1.06 30.52
N GLY A 415 3.38 -1.03 29.20
CA GLY A 415 3.97 -2.12 28.43
C GLY A 415 2.97 -3.23 28.11
N PHE A 416 1.67 -2.91 28.04
CA PHE A 416 0.57 -3.85 27.81
C PHE A 416 0.57 -5.03 28.77
N ARG A 417 0.75 -4.75 30.06
CA ARG A 417 0.79 -5.76 31.13
C ARG A 417 -0.56 -5.86 31.81
N ASP A 418 -0.91 -7.08 32.22
CA ASP A 418 -2.15 -7.39 32.95
C ASP A 418 -3.37 -6.80 32.22
N ASP A 419 -3.42 -7.01 30.90
CA ASP A 419 -4.46 -6.48 30.05
C ASP A 419 -5.83 -7.10 30.38
N THR A 420 -6.87 -6.28 30.29
CA THR A 420 -8.23 -6.74 30.58
C THR A 420 -9.27 -5.86 29.90
N PHE A 421 -10.45 -6.44 29.68
CA PHE A 421 -11.61 -5.72 29.19
C PHE A 421 -12.50 -5.31 30.36
N ILE A 422 -12.84 -4.02 30.44
CA ILE A 422 -13.78 -3.47 31.41
C ILE A 422 -15.11 -3.10 30.74
N SER A 423 -16.20 -3.19 31.50
CA SER A 423 -17.53 -2.80 31.04
C SER A 423 -17.56 -1.33 30.61
N SER A 424 -18.20 -1.07 29.48
CA SER A 424 -18.37 0.26 28.91
C SER A 424 -19.61 0.31 28.03
N GLN A 425 -19.98 1.49 27.54
CA GLN A 425 -21.13 1.66 26.65
C GLN A 425 -20.75 2.53 25.47
N LEU A 426 -21.19 2.16 24.26
CA LEU A 426 -21.11 3.04 23.09
C LEU A 426 -22.41 3.81 22.95
N ILE A 427 -22.29 5.11 22.69
CA ILE A 427 -23.38 6.04 22.42
C ILE A 427 -23.28 6.39 20.94
N LEU A 428 -24.18 5.81 20.14
CA LEU A 428 -24.18 5.94 18.68
C LEU A 428 -24.89 7.24 18.29
N LEU A 429 -24.13 8.32 18.09
CA LEU A 429 -24.67 9.66 17.79
C LEU A 429 -24.96 9.82 16.30
N SER A 430 -24.07 9.30 15.45
CA SER A 430 -24.21 9.25 14.00
C SER A 430 -23.26 8.21 13.43
N THR A 431 -23.33 7.97 12.12
CA THR A 431 -22.38 7.10 11.42
C THR A 431 -20.96 7.65 11.42
N ASP A 432 -20.74 8.92 11.75
CA ASP A 432 -19.42 9.58 11.73
C ASP A 432 -18.98 10.10 13.12
N CYS A 433 -19.80 9.87 14.14
CA CYS A 433 -19.50 10.25 15.51
C CYS A 433 -20.09 9.25 16.51
N VAL A 434 -19.22 8.68 17.33
CA VAL A 434 -19.59 7.76 18.42
C VAL A 434 -18.96 8.27 19.70
N ALA A 435 -19.70 8.25 20.80
CA ALA A 435 -19.14 8.46 22.13
C ALA A 435 -19.02 7.14 22.88
N HIS A 436 -18.09 7.06 23.84
CA HIS A 436 -17.77 5.86 24.57
C HIS A 436 -17.64 6.18 26.04
N TYR A 437 -18.56 5.61 26.80
CA TYR A 437 -18.65 5.76 28.23
C TYR A 437 -17.90 4.63 28.95
N TRP A 438 -16.80 5.00 29.59
CA TRP A 438 -15.97 4.14 30.42
C TRP A 438 -16.52 4.12 31.85
N GLU A 439 -17.40 3.16 32.17
CA GLU A 439 -18.17 3.13 33.41
C GLU A 439 -17.27 3.21 34.66
N THR A 440 -16.24 2.37 34.74
CA THR A 440 -15.33 2.32 35.89
C THR A 440 -14.46 3.57 36.03
N MET A 441 -14.27 4.32 34.94
CA MET A 441 -13.44 5.54 34.93
C MET A 441 -14.26 6.81 35.10
N GLY A 442 -15.60 6.75 35.00
CA GLY A 442 -16.46 7.92 35.07
C GLY A 442 -16.19 8.94 33.95
N HIS A 443 -15.85 8.47 32.75
CA HIS A 443 -15.41 9.34 31.64
C HIS A 443 -16.07 8.97 30.31
N ILE A 444 -16.38 9.99 29.50
CA ILE A 444 -16.87 9.83 28.13
C ILE A 444 -15.85 10.41 27.15
N SER A 445 -15.34 9.55 26.27
CA SER A 445 -14.54 9.91 25.09
C SER A 445 -15.41 9.95 23.84
N TYR A 446 -14.95 10.66 22.81
CA TYR A 446 -15.59 10.70 21.51
C TYR A 446 -14.63 10.21 20.43
N TYR A 447 -15.22 9.66 19.38
CA TYR A 447 -14.56 9.23 18.16
C TYR A 447 -15.21 9.91 16.96
N ARG A 448 -14.38 10.31 16.00
CA ARG A 448 -14.80 10.92 14.73
C ARG A 448 -14.24 10.11 13.56
N ARG A 449 -15.06 9.85 12.55
CA ARG A 449 -14.60 9.19 11.33
C ARG A 449 -13.67 10.12 10.54
N LEU A 450 -12.62 9.55 9.95
CA LEU A 450 -11.74 10.25 9.01
C LEU A 450 -12.30 10.17 7.59
N ASP A 451 -12.26 11.31 6.90
CA ASP A 451 -12.37 11.36 5.45
C ASP A 451 -10.96 11.30 4.83
N VAL A 452 -10.56 10.10 4.42
CA VAL A 452 -9.24 9.83 3.85
C VAL A 452 -9.03 10.57 2.53
N ASP A 453 -10.06 10.64 1.69
CA ASP A 453 -9.96 11.23 0.37
C ASP A 453 -9.89 12.76 0.46
N ALA A 454 -10.64 13.38 1.38
CA ALA A 454 -10.51 14.82 1.65
C ALA A 454 -9.10 15.20 2.18
N LEU A 455 -8.49 14.34 3.01
CA LEU A 455 -7.11 14.58 3.50
C LEU A 455 -6.08 14.52 2.37
N LEU A 456 -6.28 13.66 1.37
CA LEU A 456 -5.39 13.55 0.21
C LEU A 456 -5.48 14.72 -0.76
N GLN A 457 -6.55 15.51 -0.69
CA GLN A 457 -6.76 16.71 -1.51
C GLN A 457 -6.17 18.00 -0.90
N THR A 458 -5.54 17.91 0.29
CA THR A 458 -4.91 19.04 0.99
C THR A 458 -3.52 19.35 0.46
#